data_AF-A0A1I2QJU8-F1
#
_entry.id   AF-A0A1I2QJU8-F1
#
_cell.length_a   1.000
_cell.length_b   1.000
_cell.length_c   1.000
_cell.angle_alpha   90.00
_cell.angle_beta   90.00
_cell.angle_gamma   90.00
#
_symmetry.space_group_name_H-M   'P 1'
#
loop_
_entity.id
_entity.type
_entity.pdbx_description
1 polymer ?
#
loop_
_entity_poly.entity_id
_entity_poly.type
_entity_poly.pdbx_seq_one_letter_code
_entity_poly.pdbx_strand_id
1 'polypeptide(L)'
;MNKVPENRKEINLVALGIICTLGVIVSTLLVGFMVYFFKQYNFRGNAKRLEVQVNDSNLNEIAHVDGKIIYTYNMKMPKIRKINGKKVSLKKGLEENQVSTKDLCRGSTEVGEKNIQDSRYRIYVFDNYQVMVKNNSYYIITPKGTMKLD
;
A
#
# COMPACT_ATOMS: atom_id res chain seq x y z
N MET A 1 0.76 -7.12 -68.89
CA MET A 1 0.45 -6.55 -67.56
C MET A 1 -0.94 -7.03 -67.14
N ASN A 2 -1.03 -8.00 -66.22
CA ASN A 2 -2.32 -8.46 -65.71
C ASN A 2 -2.91 -7.39 -64.80
N LYS A 3 -3.99 -6.73 -65.23
CA LYS A 3 -4.77 -5.83 -64.38
C LYS A 3 -5.34 -6.65 -63.23
N VAL A 4 -4.91 -6.35 -62.01
CA VAL A 4 -5.53 -6.91 -60.81
C VAL A 4 -7.02 -6.50 -60.84
N PRO A 5 -7.97 -7.46 -60.75
CA PRO A 5 -9.38 -7.16 -60.86
C PRO A 5 -9.79 -6.17 -59.77
N GLU A 6 -10.50 -5.12 -60.17
CA GLU A 6 -10.88 -3.96 -59.36
C GLU A 6 -11.57 -4.37 -58.05
N ASN A 7 -12.43 -5.39 -58.11
CA ASN A 7 -13.10 -6.00 -56.96
C ASN A 7 -12.13 -6.56 -55.89
N ARG A 8 -10.95 -7.08 -56.26
CA ARG A 8 -9.96 -7.56 -55.27
C ARG A 8 -9.26 -6.41 -54.55
N LYS A 9 -9.11 -5.25 -55.19
CA LYS A 9 -8.54 -4.05 -54.54
C LYS A 9 -9.52 -3.45 -53.55
N GLU A 10 -10.80 -3.42 -53.89
CA GLU A 10 -11.86 -2.94 -52.99
C GLU A 10 -12.03 -3.83 -51.76
N ILE A 11 -12.07 -5.15 -51.93
CA ILE A 11 -12.14 -6.11 -50.81
C ILE A 11 -10.93 -5.95 -49.88
N ASN A 12 -9.73 -5.75 -50.42
CA ASN A 12 -8.53 -5.53 -49.62
C ASN A 12 -8.55 -4.18 -48.88
N LEU A 13 -9.13 -3.13 -49.48
CA LEU A 13 -9.27 -1.82 -48.84
C LEU A 13 -10.29 -1.87 -47.68
N VAL A 14 -11.42 -2.54 -47.90
CA VAL A 14 -12.46 -2.73 -46.88
C VAL A 14 -11.94 -3.60 -45.73
N ALA A 15 -11.24 -4.69 -46.03
CA ALA A 15 -10.63 -5.55 -45.02
C ALA A 15 -9.58 -4.79 -44.19
N LEU A 16 -8.75 -3.95 -44.82
CA LEU A 16 -7.77 -3.11 -44.12
C LEU A 16 -8.45 -2.10 -43.19
N GLY A 17 -9.54 -1.47 -43.65
CA GLY A 17 -10.32 -0.53 -42.84
C GLY A 17 -10.94 -1.18 -41.59
N ILE A 18 -11.45 -2.41 -41.72
CA ILE A 18 -12.00 -3.18 -40.60
C ILE A 18 -10.90 -3.54 -39.59
N ILE A 19 -9.74 -3.99 -40.07
CA ILE A 19 -8.60 -4.35 -39.21
C ILE A 19 -8.09 -3.13 -38.43
N CYS A 20 -7.96 -1.98 -39.08
CA CYS A 20 -7.55 -0.74 -38.41
C CYS A 20 -8.55 -0.32 -37.33
N THR A 21 -9.85 -0.42 -37.61
CA THR A 21 -10.91 -0.06 -36.65
C THR A 21 -10.90 -1.00 -35.43
N LEU A 22 -10.77 -2.31 -35.66
CA LEU A 22 -10.64 -3.29 -34.58
C LEU A 22 -9.38 -3.05 -33.73
N GLY A 23 -8.26 -2.70 -34.36
CA GLY A 23 -7.02 -2.35 -33.66
C GLY A 23 -7.20 -1.19 -32.69
N VAL A 24 -7.85 -0.11 -33.12
CA VAL A 24 -8.12 1.06 -32.27
C VAL A 24 -9.02 0.70 -31.08
N ILE A 25 -10.05 -0.12 -31.31
CA ILE A 25 -10.96 -0.58 -30.24
C ILE A 25 -10.18 -1.40 -29.21
N VAL A 26 -9.37 -2.37 -29.65
CA VAL A 26 -8.56 -3.21 -28.76
C VAL A 26 -7.54 -2.37 -27.98
N SER A 27 -6.85 -1.44 -28.62
CA SER A 27 -5.90 -0.55 -27.94
C SER A 27 -6.60 0.31 -26.88
N THR A 28 -7.79 0.83 -27.17
CA THR A 28 -8.56 1.64 -26.22
C THR A 28 -9.01 0.81 -25.02
N LEU A 29 -9.47 -0.43 -25.26
CA LEU A 29 -9.83 -1.36 -24.19
C LEU A 29 -8.63 -1.73 -23.32
N LEU A 30 -7.46 -1.97 -23.92
CA LEU A 30 -6.23 -2.29 -23.19
C LEU A 30 -5.75 -1.11 -22.35
N VAL A 31 -5.78 0.12 -22.87
CA VAL A 31 -5.44 1.33 -22.12
C VAL A 31 -6.45 1.56 -21.00
N GLY A 32 -7.75 1.41 -21.27
CA GLY A 32 -8.80 1.52 -20.25
C GLY A 32 -8.65 0.47 -19.15
N PHE A 33 -8.33 -0.77 -19.51
CA PHE A 33 -8.07 -1.86 -18.57
C PHE A 33 -6.80 -1.62 -17.77
N MET A 34 -5.71 -1.16 -18.40
CA MET A 34 -4.47 -0.76 -17.73
C MET A 34 -4.74 0.39 -16.76
N VAL A 35 -5.45 1.45 -17.17
CA VAL A 35 -5.80 2.57 -16.28
C VAL A 35 -6.72 2.11 -15.16
N TYR A 36 -7.67 1.21 -15.41
CA TYR A 36 -8.52 0.62 -14.37
C TYR A 36 -7.70 -0.22 -13.38
N PHE A 37 -6.77 -1.05 -13.86
CA PHE A 37 -5.84 -1.82 -13.03
C PHE A 37 -4.93 -0.86 -12.26
N PHE A 38 -4.24 0.07 -12.90
CA PHE A 38 -3.42 1.06 -12.22
C PHE A 38 -4.22 1.90 -11.23
N LYS A 39 -5.49 2.23 -11.49
CA LYS A 39 -6.36 2.95 -10.54
C LYS A 39 -6.84 2.05 -9.40
N GLN A 40 -7.11 0.76 -9.64
CA GLN A 40 -7.34 -0.19 -8.54
C GLN A 40 -6.08 -0.43 -7.70
N TYR A 41 -4.89 -0.48 -8.29
CA TYR A 41 -3.65 -0.80 -7.57
C TYR A 41 -2.97 0.44 -6.96
N ASN A 42 -3.09 1.63 -7.59
CA ASN A 42 -2.50 2.89 -7.09
C ASN A 42 -3.52 3.80 -6.36
N PHE A 43 -4.80 3.85 -6.76
CA PHE A 43 -5.83 4.67 -6.09
C PHE A 43 -6.65 3.91 -5.05
N ARG A 44 -6.70 2.57 -5.15
CA ARG A 44 -7.01 1.67 -4.03
C ARG A 44 -5.78 0.87 -3.65
N GLY A 45 -4.62 1.53 -3.66
CA GLY A 45 -3.51 1.08 -2.83
C GLY A 45 -4.11 0.67 -1.50
N ASN A 46 -3.79 -0.53 -1.05
CA ASN A 46 -4.22 -1.09 0.23
C ASN A 46 -3.66 -0.25 1.38
N ALA A 47 -4.00 1.03 1.42
CA ALA A 47 -3.71 1.99 2.47
C ALA A 47 -4.63 1.60 3.61
N LYS A 48 -4.20 0.54 4.29
CA LYS A 48 -4.70 0.10 5.56
C LYS A 48 -4.35 1.20 6.54
N ARG A 49 -5.27 2.16 6.68
CA ARG A 49 -5.08 3.29 7.58
C ARG A 49 -5.17 2.76 9.00
N LEU A 50 -4.06 2.91 9.74
CA LEU A 50 -4.05 2.64 11.16
C LEU A 50 -4.89 3.72 11.86
N GLU A 51 -5.92 3.29 12.57
CA GLU A 51 -6.69 4.15 13.45
C GLU A 51 -6.08 4.09 14.84
N VAL A 52 -5.50 5.21 15.26
CA VAL A 52 -4.83 5.39 16.53
C VAL A 52 -5.78 6.06 17.51
N GLN A 53 -6.00 5.43 18.65
CA GLN A 53 -6.68 6.04 19.79
C GLN A 53 -5.68 6.12 20.92
N VAL A 54 -5.57 7.28 21.57
CA VAL A 54 -4.64 7.52 22.67
C VAL A 54 -5.16 6.82 23.95
N ASN A 55 -4.25 6.24 24.74
CA ASN A 55 -4.53 5.69 26.06
C ASN A 55 -3.52 6.20 27.10
N ASP A 56 -3.79 5.89 28.37
CA ASP A 56 -2.84 6.10 29.45
C ASP A 56 -1.51 5.38 29.23
N SER A 57 -0.49 5.98 29.83
CA SER A 57 0.91 5.84 29.50
C SER A 57 1.48 4.48 29.86
N ASN A 58 1.66 3.60 28.87
CA ASN A 58 2.40 2.33 28.98
C ASN A 58 2.82 1.80 27.59
N LEU A 59 3.96 1.10 27.54
CA LEU A 59 4.40 0.30 26.39
C LEU A 59 3.74 -1.08 26.49
N ASN A 60 2.93 -1.45 25.48
CA ASN A 60 2.22 -2.72 25.45
C ASN A 60 2.66 -3.53 24.23
N GLU A 61 3.05 -4.78 24.45
CA GLU A 61 3.28 -5.73 23.36
C GLU A 61 1.93 -6.17 22.76
N ILE A 62 1.83 -6.21 21.43
CA ILE A 62 0.59 -6.56 20.74
C ILE A 62 0.70 -7.80 19.86
N ALA A 63 1.88 -8.13 19.33
CA ALA A 63 2.06 -9.29 18.46
C ALA A 63 3.53 -9.71 18.32
N HIS A 64 3.75 -11.01 18.10
CA HIS A 64 4.98 -11.62 17.60
C HIS A 64 4.67 -12.27 16.26
N VAL A 65 5.20 -11.71 15.17
CA VAL A 65 4.95 -12.20 13.80
C VAL A 65 6.22 -12.10 12.97
N ASP A 66 6.52 -13.11 12.16
CA ASP A 66 7.72 -13.16 11.31
C ASP A 66 9.05 -12.92 12.06
N GLY A 67 9.17 -13.40 13.30
CA GLY A 67 10.35 -13.16 14.15
C GLY A 67 10.52 -11.71 14.60
N LYS A 68 9.48 -10.89 14.47
CA LYS A 68 9.44 -9.47 14.88
C LYS A 68 8.46 -9.26 15.99
N ILE A 69 8.79 -8.33 16.87
CA ILE A 69 7.96 -7.96 18.01
C ILE A 69 7.41 -6.56 17.80
N ILE A 70 6.11 -6.42 18.04
CA ILE A 70 5.37 -5.18 17.79
C ILE A 70 4.76 -4.69 19.09
N TYR A 71 5.04 -3.43 19.39
CA TYR A 71 4.58 -2.71 20.56
C TYR A 71 3.76 -1.48 20.18
N THR A 72 2.91 -1.06 21.10
CA THR A 72 2.18 0.21 21.06
C THR A 72 2.49 1.01 22.32
N TYR A 73 2.78 2.29 22.18
CA TYR A 73 3.06 3.20 23.30
C TYR A 73 2.00 4.31 23.36
N ASN A 74 1.42 4.56 24.54
CA ASN A 74 0.37 5.57 24.76
C ASN A 74 -0.82 5.43 23.80
N MET A 75 -1.14 4.20 23.41
CA MET A 75 -2.19 3.89 22.45
C MET A 75 -3.09 2.76 22.96
N LYS A 76 -4.40 2.90 22.74
CA LYS A 76 -5.34 1.77 22.79
C LYS A 76 -5.04 0.86 21.61
N MET A 77 -5.42 -0.42 21.73
CA MET A 77 -5.21 -1.42 20.68
C MET A 77 -5.62 -0.88 19.30
N PRO A 78 -4.67 -0.60 18.40
CA PRO A 78 -4.96 0.11 17.16
C PRO A 78 -5.74 -0.79 16.22
N LYS A 79 -6.52 -0.16 15.34
CA LYS A 79 -7.36 -0.87 14.36
C LYS A 79 -6.91 -0.56 12.94
N ILE A 80 -7.14 -1.50 12.04
CA ILE A 80 -6.95 -1.34 10.61
C ILE A 80 -8.33 -1.27 9.95
N ARG A 81 -8.50 -0.33 9.02
CA ARG A 81 -9.67 -0.28 8.14
C ARG A 81 -9.46 -1.15 6.89
N LYS A 82 -10.33 -2.13 6.67
CA LYS A 82 -10.35 -2.97 5.45
C LYS A 82 -11.05 -2.24 4.28
N ILE A 83 -10.82 -2.73 3.06
CA ILE A 83 -11.39 -2.22 1.79
C ILE A 83 -12.94 -2.19 1.83
N ASN A 84 -13.56 -3.11 2.57
CA ASN A 84 -15.02 -3.15 2.77
C ASN A 84 -15.52 -2.28 3.94
N GLY A 85 -14.69 -1.39 4.48
CA GLY A 85 -15.03 -0.55 5.64
C GLY A 85 -14.98 -1.26 6.99
N LYS A 86 -14.79 -2.59 7.04
CA LYS A 86 -14.69 -3.35 8.30
C LYS A 86 -13.42 -2.98 9.05
N LYS A 87 -13.57 -2.60 10.32
CA LYS A 87 -12.43 -2.38 11.23
C LYS A 87 -12.02 -3.71 11.86
N VAL A 88 -10.74 -4.03 11.88
CA VAL A 88 -10.16 -5.20 12.57
C VAL A 88 -9.00 -4.72 13.45
N SER A 89 -8.77 -5.35 14.61
CA SER A 89 -7.60 -5.01 15.44
C SER A 89 -6.30 -5.28 14.68
N LEU A 90 -5.27 -4.46 14.93
CA LEU A 90 -3.96 -4.63 14.30
C LEU A 90 -3.38 -6.01 14.61
N LYS A 91 -3.44 -6.44 15.87
CA LYS A 91 -3.02 -7.78 16.32
C LYS A 91 -3.59 -8.89 15.43
N LYS A 92 -4.92 -8.92 15.28
CA LYS A 92 -5.60 -9.94 14.47
C LYS A 92 -5.23 -9.83 12.99
N GLY A 93 -5.07 -8.61 12.48
CA GLY A 93 -4.62 -8.39 11.10
C GLY A 93 -3.21 -8.93 10.83
N LEU A 94 -2.31 -8.86 11.80
CA LEU A 94 -0.95 -9.41 11.71
C LEU A 94 -0.95 -10.94 11.85
N GLU A 95 -1.66 -11.48 12.85
CA GLU A 95 -1.75 -12.93 13.10
C GLU A 95 -2.40 -13.69 11.94
N GLU A 96 -3.39 -13.10 11.27
CA GLU A 96 -4.06 -13.70 10.10
C GLU A 96 -3.31 -13.42 8.78
N ASN A 97 -2.06 -12.92 8.84
CA ASN A 97 -1.25 -12.54 7.67
C ASN A 97 -1.95 -11.57 6.71
N GLN A 98 -2.92 -10.82 7.21
CA GLN A 98 -3.61 -9.82 6.41
C GLN A 98 -2.74 -8.57 6.30
N VAL A 99 -1.95 -8.23 7.32
CA VAL A 99 -1.00 -7.12 7.31
C VAL A 99 0.38 -7.67 7.56
N SER A 100 1.33 -7.30 6.72
CA SER A 100 2.73 -7.61 6.96
C SER A 100 3.38 -6.52 7.81
N THR A 101 4.47 -6.87 8.49
CA THR A 101 5.29 -5.87 9.21
C THR A 101 5.85 -4.79 8.30
N LYS A 102 6.12 -5.11 7.02
CA LYS A 102 6.53 -4.12 6.01
C LYS A 102 5.43 -3.10 5.73
N ASP A 103 4.16 -3.51 5.79
CA ASP A 103 3.03 -2.61 5.56
C ASP A 103 2.89 -1.54 6.65
N LEU A 104 3.45 -1.75 7.84
CA LEU A 104 3.43 -0.77 8.93
C LEU A 104 4.21 0.51 8.59
N CYS A 105 5.26 0.39 7.77
CA CYS A 105 6.11 1.51 7.36
C CYS A 105 5.83 1.94 5.90
N ARG A 106 5.05 1.15 5.15
CA ARG A 106 4.80 1.37 3.73
C ARG A 106 3.98 2.64 3.51
N GLY A 107 4.48 3.52 2.64
CA GLY A 107 3.83 4.80 2.32
C GLY A 107 4.16 5.95 3.27
N SER A 108 5.09 5.75 4.21
CA SER A 108 5.70 6.85 4.97
C SER A 108 7.03 7.29 4.36
N THR A 109 7.46 8.49 4.74
CA THR A 109 8.83 8.95 4.56
C THR A 109 9.63 8.62 5.82
N GLU A 110 10.78 7.97 5.65
CA GLU A 110 11.76 7.87 6.73
C GLU A 110 12.27 9.28 7.03
N VAL A 111 12.03 9.76 8.24
CA VAL A 111 12.42 11.12 8.63
C VAL A 111 13.79 11.18 9.29
N GLY A 112 14.37 10.02 9.59
CA GLY A 112 15.73 9.90 10.11
C GLY A 112 15.92 8.72 11.06
N GLU A 113 17.07 8.74 11.72
CA GLU A 113 17.52 7.76 12.67
C GLU A 113 17.90 8.44 13.98
N LYS A 114 17.51 7.88 15.13
CA LYS A 114 17.81 8.44 16.45
C LYS A 114 18.26 7.36 17.42
N ASN A 115 19.23 7.69 18.27
CA ASN A 115 19.62 6.86 19.39
C ASN A 115 18.77 7.19 20.62
N ILE A 116 18.15 6.18 21.22
CA ILE A 116 17.37 6.27 22.46
C ILE A 116 17.89 5.18 23.37
N GLN A 117 18.39 5.54 24.55
CA GLN A 117 18.91 4.59 25.56
C GLN A 117 19.85 3.55 24.90
N ASP A 118 20.88 4.04 24.23
CA ASP A 118 21.92 3.25 23.52
C ASP A 118 21.42 2.38 22.36
N SER A 119 20.20 2.60 21.91
CA SER A 119 19.58 1.84 20.83
C SER A 119 19.21 2.74 19.67
N ARG A 120 19.62 2.33 18.47
CA ARG A 120 19.37 3.04 17.22
C ARG A 120 17.99 2.68 16.66
N TYR A 121 17.17 3.70 16.43
CA TYR A 121 15.82 3.57 15.88
C TYR A 121 15.71 4.34 14.56
N ARG A 122 15.22 3.67 13.52
CA ARG A 122 14.73 4.34 12.31
C ARG A 122 13.29 4.78 12.52
N ILE A 123 12.96 5.98 12.07
CA ILE A 123 11.69 6.63 12.39
C ILE A 123 10.92 6.93 11.11
N TYR A 124 9.70 6.41 11.06
CA TYR A 124 8.77 6.54 9.95
C TYR A 124 7.56 7.34 10.42
N VAL A 125 7.30 8.50 9.80
CA VAL A 125 6.22 9.41 10.24
C VAL A 125 5.05 9.36 9.27
N PHE A 126 3.84 9.32 9.84
CA PHE A 126 2.57 9.40 9.16
C PHE A 126 1.77 10.61 9.68
N ASP A 127 0.59 10.86 9.12
CA ASP A 127 -0.24 12.02 9.51
C ASP A 127 -0.53 12.07 11.02
N ASN A 128 -0.89 10.92 11.59
CA ASN A 128 -1.43 10.83 12.96
C ASN A 128 -0.59 9.97 13.91
N TYR A 129 0.44 9.27 13.41
CA TYR A 129 1.27 8.35 14.19
C TYR A 129 2.68 8.28 13.61
N GLN A 130 3.59 7.66 14.34
CA GLN A 130 4.92 7.30 13.87
C GLN A 130 5.25 5.86 14.26
N VAL A 131 6.12 5.24 13.47
CA VAL A 131 6.63 3.88 13.71
C VAL A 131 8.13 3.98 13.91
N MET A 132 8.61 3.42 15.00
CA MET A 132 10.03 3.36 15.34
C MET A 132 10.51 1.93 15.20
N VAL A 133 11.59 1.74 14.45
CA VAL A 133 12.12 0.42 14.11
C VAL A 133 13.52 0.28 14.67
N LYS A 134 13.72 -0.66 15.60
CA LYS A 134 15.04 -1.02 16.15
C LYS A 134 15.48 -2.37 15.57
N ASN A 135 16.71 -2.40 15.04
CA ASN A 135 17.38 -3.60 14.50
C ASN A 135 16.54 -4.41 13.47
N ASN A 136 15.61 -3.77 12.74
CA ASN A 136 14.62 -4.43 11.86
C ASN A 136 13.65 -5.43 12.53
N SER A 137 13.75 -5.64 13.84
CA SER A 137 13.03 -6.70 14.56
C SER A 137 12.02 -6.16 15.59
N TYR A 138 12.15 -4.89 15.99
CA TYR A 138 11.32 -4.29 17.03
C TYR A 138 10.60 -3.08 16.46
N TYR A 139 9.28 -3.09 16.50
CA TYR A 139 8.42 -2.02 16.01
C TYR A 139 7.69 -1.39 17.18
N ILE A 140 7.82 -0.08 17.36
CA ILE A 140 7.04 0.68 18.36
C ILE A 140 6.16 1.66 17.60
N ILE A 141 4.84 1.52 17.78
CA ILE A 141 3.85 2.42 17.20
C ILE A 141 3.43 3.41 18.28
N THR A 142 3.50 4.70 17.98
CA THR A 142 3.21 5.78 18.92
C THR A 142 2.50 6.93 18.21
N PRO A 143 1.69 7.76 18.91
CA PRO A 143 1.12 8.96 18.30
C PRO A 143 2.24 9.89 17.82
N LYS A 144 1.93 10.67 16.79
CA LYS A 144 2.92 11.59 16.21
C LYS A 144 3.36 12.61 17.26
N GLY A 145 4.67 12.79 17.42
CA GLY A 145 5.24 13.80 18.33
C GLY A 145 5.28 13.38 19.81
N THR A 146 4.88 12.16 20.16
CA THR A 146 4.94 11.66 21.55
C THR A 146 6.37 11.43 22.03
N MET A 147 7.32 11.13 21.14
CA MET A 147 8.75 11.19 21.44
C MET A 147 9.35 12.36 20.69
N LYS A 148 9.82 13.38 21.43
CA LYS A 148 10.48 14.54 20.83
C LYS A 148 11.84 14.14 20.27
N LEU A 149 12.06 14.52 19.02
CA LEU A 149 13.31 14.40 18.29
C LEU A 149 14.24 15.53 18.72
N ASP A 150 14.61 15.57 20.00
CA ASP A 150 15.70 16.44 20.48
C ASP A 150 17.05 16.00 19.90
#